data_AF-A0A0Q6SD68-F1
#
_entry.id   AF-A0A0Q6SD68-F1
#
_cell.length_a   1.000
_cell.length_b   1.000
_cell.length_c   1.000
_cell.angle_alpha   90.00
_cell.angle_beta   90.00
_cell.angle_gamma   90.00
#
_symmetry.space_group_name_H-M   'P 1'
#
loop_
_entity.id
_entity.type
_entity.pdbx_description
1 polymer ?
#
loop_
_entity_poly.entity_id
_entity_poly.type
_entity_poly.pdbx_seq_one_letter_code
_entity_poly.pdbx_strand_id
1 'polypeptide(L)' 'MTKHIDNRQTSHHAKPVYDVGEHCKKNDIEKAEARKISQMLGRFASRHELEINAPPRKPKHRA' A
#
# COMPACT_ATOMS: atom_id res chain seq x y z
N MET A 1 -8.72 -45.98 -1.38
CA MET A 1 -9.47 -44.84 -0.81
C MET A 1 -8.67 -43.58 -1.07
N THR A 2 -9.03 -42.85 -2.12
CA THR A 2 -8.29 -41.68 -2.61
C THR A 2 -8.67 -40.47 -1.77
N LYS A 3 -7.72 -39.92 -1.01
CA LYS A 3 -7.96 -38.74 -0.16
C LYS A 3 -8.15 -37.52 -1.08
N HIS A 4 -9.38 -37.03 -1.19
CA HIS A 4 -9.66 -35.73 -1.79
C HIS A 4 -9.12 -34.65 -0.84
N ILE A 5 -8.02 -34.02 -1.25
CA ILE A 5 -7.48 -32.85 -0.57
C ILE A 5 -8.31 -31.66 -1.08
N ASP A 6 -9.34 -31.28 -0.33
CA ASP A 6 -10.08 -30.05 -0.62
C ASP A 6 -9.19 -28.86 -0.26
N ASN A 7 -8.54 -28.31 -1.29
CA ASN A 7 -7.61 -27.19 -1.17
C ASN A 7 -8.34 -25.83 -1.25
N ARG A 8 -9.59 -25.74 -0.76
CA ARG A 8 -10.31 -24.46 -0.61
C ARG A 8 -9.79 -23.64 0.58
N GLN A 9 -8.50 -23.36 0.59
CA GLN A 9 -7.95 -22.21 1.29
C GLN A 9 -7.70 -21.07 0.29
N THR A 10 -8.70 -20.75 -0.54
CA THR A 10 -8.75 -19.43 -1.18
C THR A 10 -9.29 -18.46 -0.14
N SER A 11 -8.52 -18.25 0.92
CA SER A 11 -8.70 -17.05 1.71
C SER A 11 -8.53 -15.91 0.74
N HIS A 12 -9.66 -15.31 0.35
CA HIS A 12 -9.71 -14.02 -0.30
C HIS A 12 -9.18 -13.02 0.72
N HIS A 13 -7.87 -13.05 0.97
CA HIS A 13 -7.15 -12.01 1.67
C HIS A 13 -7.21 -10.81 0.73
N ALA A 14 -8.34 -10.10 0.75
CA ALA A 14 -8.45 -8.77 0.18
C ALA A 14 -7.21 -8.03 0.66
N LYS A 15 -6.30 -7.71 -0.28
CA LYS A 15 -5.02 -7.10 0.06
C LYS A 15 -5.33 -5.93 0.99
N PRO A 16 -4.62 -5.77 2.11
CA PRO A 16 -4.90 -4.68 3.04
C PRO A 16 -4.87 -3.38 2.25
N VAL A 17 -6.02 -2.70 2.21
CA VAL A 17 -6.15 -1.38 1.63
C VAL A 17 -5.76 -0.38 2.70
N TYR A 18 -4.89 0.55 2.32
CA TYR A 18 -4.36 1.58 3.22
C TYR A 18 -4.98 2.91 2.85
N ASP A 19 -5.34 3.70 3.87
CA ASP A 19 -5.71 5.09 3.67
C ASP A 19 -4.49 5.86 3.16
N VAL A 20 -4.62 6.43 1.96
CA VAL A 20 -3.51 7.12 1.28
C VAL A 20 -3.02 8.30 2.13
N GLY A 21 -3.94 9.02 2.78
CA GLY A 21 -3.61 10.17 3.62
C GLY A 21 -2.85 9.78 4.88
N GLU A 22 -3.29 8.71 5.57
CA GLU A 22 -2.56 8.17 6.72
C GLU A 22 -1.19 7.64 6.34
N HIS A 23 -1.09 6.93 5.21
CA HIS A 23 0.18 6.41 4.72
C HIS A 23 1.16 7.55 4.42
N CYS A 24 0.71 8.59 3.72
CA CYS A 24 1.54 9.75 3.43
C CYS A 24 2.02 10.46 4.70
N LYS A 25 1.13 10.61 5.69
CA LYS A 25 1.49 11.19 7.00
C LYS A 25 2.53 10.36 7.75
N LYS A 26 2.43 9.02 7.72
CA LYS A 26 3.41 8.11 8.36
C LYS A 26 4.78 8.11 7.69
N ASN A 27 4.85 8.49 6.42
CA ASN A 27 6.08 8.48 5.63
C ASN A 27 6.69 9.88 5.45
N ASP A 28 6.20 10.90 6.15
CA ASP A 28 6.62 12.30 5.99
C ASP A 28 6.54 12.77 4.53
N ILE A 29 5.54 12.28 3.78
CA ILE A 29 5.28 12.71 2.40
C ILE A 29 4.63 14.10 2.43
N GLU A 30 5.13 15.00 1.59
CA GLU A 30 4.63 16.36 1.48
C GLU A 30 3.13 16.38 1.11
N LYS A 31 2.39 17.37 1.64
CA LYS A 31 0.95 17.49 1.39
C LYS A 31 0.59 17.61 -0.10
N ALA A 32 1.45 18.22 -0.92
CA ALA A 32 1.24 18.33 -2.36
C ALA A 32 1.31 16.95 -3.04
N GLU A 33 2.35 16.18 -2.73
CA GLU A 33 2.52 14.80 -3.23
C GLU A 33 1.42 13.87 -2.70
N ALA A 34 1.04 14.00 -1.42
CA ALA A 34 -0.06 13.22 -0.85
C ALA A 34 -1.40 13.50 -1.57
N ARG A 35 -1.66 14.76 -1.94
CA ARG A 35 -2.85 15.13 -2.74
C ARG A 35 -2.79 14.51 -4.14
N LYS A 36 -1.63 14.54 -4.79
CA LYS A 36 -1.43 13.94 -6.11
C LYS A 36 -1.65 12.42 -6.06
N ILE A 37 -1.05 11.73 -5.09
CA ILE A 37 -1.23 10.29 -4.89
C ILE A 37 -2.69 9.96 -4.59
N SER A 38 -3.36 10.77 -3.76
CA SER A 38 -4.78 10.57 -3.47
C SER A 38 -5.70 10.85 -4.67
N GLN A 39 -5.33 11.76 -5.58
CA GLN A 39 -6.05 11.97 -6.84
C GLN A 39 -5.86 10.79 -7.81
N MET A 40 -4.68 10.18 -7.84
CA MET A 40 -4.38 9.06 -8.74
C MET A 40 -4.97 7.73 -8.25
N LEU A 41 -4.82 7.42 -6.96
CA LEU A 41 -5.19 6.13 -6.38
C LEU A 41 -6.54 6.17 -5.64
N GLY A 42 -7.07 7.36 -5.36
CA GLY A 42 -8.26 7.57 -4.55
C GLY A 42 -7.97 7.65 -3.05
N ARG A 43 -8.97 7.34 -2.22
CA ARG A 43 -8.84 7.39 -0.75
C ARG A 43 -8.07 6.20 -0.18
N PHE A 44 -8.21 5.04 -0.82
CA PHE A 44 -7.65 3.77 -0.37
C PHE A 44 -6.84 3.14 -1.50
N ALA A 45 -5.65 2.68 -1.18
CA ALA A 45 -4.75 2.06 -2.14
C ALA A 45 -4.06 0.85 -1.51
N SER A 46 -3.67 -0.12 -2.34
CA SER A 46 -2.83 -1.22 -1.86
C SER A 46 -1.44 -0.72 -1.49
N ARG A 47 -0.75 -1.47 -0.63
CA ARG A 47 0.64 -1.18 -0.26
C ARG A 47 1.56 -1.03 -1.47
N HIS A 48 1.38 -1.88 -2.48
CA HIS A 48 2.21 -1.88 -3.69
C HIS A 48 2.02 -0.58 -4.50
N GLU A 49 0.76 -0.15 -4.68
CA GLU A 49 0.47 1.10 -5.37
C GLU A 49 1.04 2.31 -4.61
N LEU A 50 0.96 2.30 -3.29
CA LEU A 50 1.56 3.35 -2.47
C LEU A 50 3.09 3.35 -2.56
N GLU A 51 3.75 2.21 -2.55
CA GLU A 51 5.21 2.12 -2.64
C GLU A 51 5.74 2.56 -4.02
N ILE A 52 5.01 2.27 -5.10
CA ILE A 52 5.38 2.71 -6.46
C ILE A 52 5.16 4.22 -6.66
N ASN A 53 4.09 4.77 -6.08
CA ASN A 53 3.72 6.17 -6.28
C ASN A 53 4.24 7.12 -5.19
N ALA A 54 4.71 6.59 -4.07
CA ALA A 54 5.35 7.39 -3.04
C ALA A 54 6.69 7.94 -3.56
N PRO A 55 7.04 9.19 -3.20
CA PRO A 55 8.34 9.72 -3.54
C PRO A 55 9.44 8.84 -2.90
N PRO A 56 10.58 8.66 -3.58
CA PRO A 56 11.69 7.89 -3.05
C PRO A 56 12.05 8.47 -1.68
N ARG A 57 12.00 7.62 -0.65
CA ARG A 57 12.42 8.01 0.71
C ARG A 57 13.83 8.57 0.60
N LYS A 58 14.00 9.86 0.92
CA LYS A 58 15.33 10.48 0.91
C LYS A 58 16.23 9.60 1.79
N PRO A 59 17.41 9.16 1.29
CA PRO A 59 18.33 8.42 2.12
C PRO A 59 18.63 9.29 3.34
N LYS A 60 18.35 8.75 4.53
CA LYS A 60 18.84 9.37 5.76
C LYS A 60 20.35 9.22 5.68
N HIS A 61 21.05 10.27 5.27
CA HIS A 61 22.49 10.35 5.48
C HIS A 61 22.68 10.20 7.00
N ARG A 62 23.07 8.99 7.42
CA ARG A 62 23.64 8.78 8.74
C ARG A 62 24.97 9.52 8.70
N ALA A 63 24.97 10.75 9.23
CA ALA A 63 26.17 11.43 9.66
C ALA A 63 26.70 10.74 10.92
#